data_AF-A0A359IL10-F1
#
_entry.id   AF-A0A359IL10-F1
#
_cell.length_a   1.000
_cell.length_b   1.000
_cell.length_c   1.000
_cell.angle_alpha   90.00
_cell.angle_beta   90.00
_cell.angle_gamma   90.00
#
_symmetry.space_group_name_H-M   'P 1'
#
loop_
_entity.id
_entity.type
_entity.pdbx_description
1 polymer ?
#
loop_
_entity_poly.entity_id
_entity_poly.type
_entity_poly.pdbx_seq_one_letter_code
_entity_poly.pdbx_strand_id
1 'polypeptide(L)' 'MSDIQSKNLDNAEKDKIESSVKLNKNAIRKYNALIIDDIYGTGKTLNEVVKVLKSDGMLEKVYVLVMTKRKR' A
#
# COMPACT_ATOMS: atom_id res chain seq x y z
N MET A 1 -6.41 18.88 -10.62
CA MET A 1 -5.33 18.16 -9.91
C MET A 1 -5.34 18.66 -8.48
N SER A 2 -5.63 17.79 -7.51
CA SER A 2 -5.68 18.17 -6.10
C SER A 2 -4.57 17.44 -5.35
N ASP A 3 -3.47 18.13 -5.15
CA ASP A 3 -2.36 17.76 -4.26
C ASP A 3 -2.80 17.87 -2.79
N ILE A 4 -3.69 16.98 -2.35
CA ILE A 4 -4.05 16.87 -0.93
C ILE A 4 -2.98 16.01 -0.27
N GLN A 5 -1.94 16.69 0.20
CA GLN A 5 -0.88 16.10 1.01
C GLN A 5 -1.50 15.46 2.25
N SER A 6 -1.39 14.14 2.37
CA SER A 6 -2.05 13.26 3.38
C SER A 6 -1.61 13.48 4.84
N LYS A 7 -1.09 14.66 5.19
CA LYS A 7 -0.56 14.98 6.52
C LYS A 7 -1.61 15.61 7.47
N ASN A 8 -2.78 16.03 6.98
CA ASN A 8 -3.87 16.60 7.78
C ASN A 8 -5.23 16.02 7.37
N LEU A 9 -5.40 14.70 7.54
CA LEU A 9 -6.70 14.05 7.31
C LEU A 9 -7.28 13.69 8.68
N ASP A 10 -8.47 14.22 8.98
CA ASP A 10 -9.27 13.88 10.16
C ASP A 10 -9.52 12.35 10.19
N ASN A 11 -9.81 11.80 11.37
CA ASN A 11 -9.95 10.34 11.54
C ASN A 11 -10.96 9.71 10.55
N ALA A 12 -12.00 10.45 10.14
CA ALA A 12 -12.98 10.00 9.14
C ALA A 12 -12.41 9.80 7.72
N GLU A 13 -11.30 10.45 7.36
CA GLU A 13 -10.65 10.29 6.06
C GLU A 13 -9.56 9.20 6.08
N LYS A 14 -9.06 8.82 7.27
CA LYS A 14 -8.21 7.63 7.43
C LYS A 14 -9.01 6.35 7.17
N ASP A 15 -10.27 6.30 7.61
CA ASP A 15 -11.18 5.17 7.37
C ASP A 15 -11.47 4.95 5.87
N LYS A 16 -11.41 6.01 5.06
CA LYS A 16 -11.52 5.91 3.59
C LYS A 16 -10.32 5.22 2.95
N ILE A 17 -9.12 5.28 3.56
CA ILE A 17 -7.93 4.61 3.03
C ILE A 17 -7.98 3.11 3.34
N GLU A 18 -8.43 2.71 4.55
CA GLU A 18 -8.57 1.30 4.94
C GLU A 18 -9.49 0.50 4.01
N SER A 19 -10.37 1.17 3.27
CA SER A 19 -11.30 0.56 2.31
C SER A 19 -10.95 0.82 0.84
N SER A 20 -9.85 1.53 0.56
CA SER A 20 -9.48 1.97 -0.79
C SER A 20 -8.79 0.90 -1.64
N VAL A 21 -8.14 -0.07 -1.00
CA VAL A 21 -7.39 -1.13 -1.69
C VAL A 21 -8.21 -2.42 -1.66
N LYS A 22 -8.40 -3.03 -2.83
CA LYS A 22 -9.12 -4.31 -2.98
C LYS A 22 -8.33 -5.28 -3.84
N LEU A 23 -8.21 -6.52 -3.38
CA LEU A 23 -7.72 -7.63 -4.19
C LEU A 23 -8.91 -8.20 -4.97
N ASN A 24 -8.97 -7.93 -6.28
CA ASN A 24 -10.10 -8.36 -7.10
C ASN A 24 -10.05 -9.85 -7.48
N LYS A 25 -8.86 -10.46 -7.46
CA LYS A 25 -8.64 -11.87 -7.81
C LYS A 25 -7.48 -12.43 -7.01
N ASN A 26 -7.66 -13.64 -6.49
CA ASN A 26 -6.58 -14.40 -5.88
C ASN A 26 -5.68 -15.02 -6.95
N ALA A 27 -4.42 -15.25 -6.61
CA ALA A 27 -3.54 -16.00 -7.48
C ALA A 27 -3.92 -17.48 -7.52
N ILE A 28 -3.64 -18.12 -8.66
CA ILE A 28 -3.85 -19.57 -8.85
C ILE A 28 -2.60 -20.40 -8.51
N ARG A 29 -1.49 -19.74 -8.18
CA ARG A 29 -0.20 -20.36 -7.86
C ARG A 29 0.56 -19.50 -6.87
N LYS A 30 1.50 -20.12 -6.17
CA LYS A 30 2.39 -19.44 -5.22
C LYS A 30 3.19 -18.33 -5.89
N TYR A 31 3.36 -17.22 -5.18
CA TYR A 31 4.09 -16.07 -5.70
C TYR A 31 4.73 -15.22 -4.60
N ASN A 32 5.74 -14.45 -5.00
CA ASN A 32 6.29 -13.36 -4.22
C ASN A 32 5.80 -12.03 -4.81
N ALA A 33 5.48 -11.06 -3.96
CA ALA A 33 5.08 -9.72 -4.37
C ALA A 33 6.25 -8.74 -4.22
N LEU A 34 6.48 -7.90 -5.23
CA LEU A 34 7.35 -6.72 -5.14
C LEU A 34 6.47 -5.48 -5.27
N ILE A 35 6.45 -4.66 -4.22
CA ILE A 35 5.74 -3.38 -4.19
C ILE A 35 6.77 -2.28 -4.43
N ILE A 36 6.48 -1.39 -5.38
CA ILE A 36 7.32 -0.24 -5.70
C ILE A 36 6.51 1.02 -5.37
N ASP A 37 7.03 1.87 -4.49
CA ASP A 37 6.37 3.08 -4.02
C ASP A 37 7.31 4.30 -4.12
N ASP A 38 6.78 5.47 -4.45
CA ASP A 38 7.58 6.68 -4.71
C ASP A 38 7.81 7.53 -3.44
N ILE A 39 6.93 7.49 -2.45
CA ILE A 39 7.04 8.31 -1.23
C ILE A 39 6.55 7.54 0.01
N TYR A 40 7.48 7.23 0.93
CA TYR A 40 7.13 6.84 2.30
C TYR A 40 6.66 8.08 3.09
N GLY A 41 5.40 8.47 2.91
CA GLY A 41 4.80 9.58 3.66
C GLY A 41 4.44 9.17 5.08
N THR A 42 3.47 8.26 5.22
CA THR A 42 2.99 7.73 6.51
C THR A 42 3.00 6.20 6.55
N GLY A 43 3.37 5.53 5.45
CA GLY A 43 3.35 4.07 5.31
C GLY A 43 1.95 3.45 5.28
N LYS A 44 0.87 4.22 5.45
CA LYS A 44 -0.51 3.71 5.56
C LYS A 44 -0.98 2.98 4.31
N THR A 45 -0.76 3.57 3.14
CA THR A 45 -1.12 2.96 1.85
C THR A 45 -0.42 1.62 1.67
N LEU A 46 0.89 1.59 1.87
CA LEU A 46 1.66 0.36 1.78
C LEU A 46 1.19 -0.70 2.78
N ASN A 47 0.92 -0.31 4.03
CA ASN A 47 0.41 -1.25 5.04
C ASN A 47 -0.93 -1.85 4.65
N GLU A 48 -1.85 -1.06 4.09
CA GLU A 48 -3.15 -1.58 3.63
C GLU A 48 -2.98 -2.51 2.41
N VAL A 49 -2.10 -2.16 1.46
CA VAL A 49 -1.77 -3.04 0.32
C VAL A 49 -1.21 -4.37 0.81
N VAL A 50 -0.26 -4.37 1.74
CA VAL A 50 0.33 -5.59 2.29
C VAL A 50 -0.71 -6.42 3.05
N LYS A 51 -1.59 -5.78 3.82
CA LYS A 51 -2.68 -6.44 4.55
C LYS A 51 -3.64 -7.14 3.59
N VAL A 52 -4.05 -6.45 2.51
CA VAL A 52 -4.92 -7.01 1.47
C VAL A 52 -4.23 -8.16 0.73
N LEU A 53 -2.95 -8.02 0.35
CA LEU A 53 -2.19 -9.10 -0.31
C LEU A 53 -2.04 -10.33 0.59
N LYS A 54 -1.83 -10.14 1.90
CA LYS A 54 -1.75 -11.24 2.87
C LYS A 54 -3.05 -12.04 3.03
N SER A 55 -4.18 -11.52 2.55
CA SER A 55 -5.42 -12.31 2.49
C SER A 55 -5.37 -13.39 1.39
N ASP A 56 -4.44 -13.31 0.45
CA ASP A 56 -4.21 -14.33 -0.58
C ASP A 56 -3.34 -15.47 -0.03
N GLY A 57 -3.92 -16.67 0.07
CA GLY A 57 -3.23 -17.85 0.58
C GLY A 57 -2.07 -18.35 -0.28
N MET A 58 -1.89 -17.80 -1.49
CA MET A 58 -0.78 -18.14 -2.38
C MET A 58 0.43 -17.20 -2.24
N LEU A 59 0.33 -16.15 -1.42
CA LEU A 59 1.44 -15.22 -1.20
C LEU A 59 2.49 -15.84 -0.27
N GLU A 60 3.76 -15.84 -0.69
CA GLU A 60 4.88 -16.33 0.12
C GLU A 60 5.65 -15.19 0.79
N LYS A 61 6.24 -14.28 0.00
CA LYS A 61 7.01 -13.15 0.49
C LYS A 61 6.55 -11.85 -0.12
N VAL A 62 6.66 -10.78 0.65
CA VAL A 62 6.45 -9.40 0.21
C VAL A 62 7.76 -8.65 0.31
N TYR A 63 8.19 -8.07 -0.81
CA TYR A 63 9.32 -7.17 -0.92
C TYR A 63 8.79 -5.76 -1.19
N VAL A 64 9.44 -4.77 -0.60
CA VAL A 64 9.08 -3.37 -0.78
C VAL A 64 10.32 -2.60 -1.22
N LEU A 65 10.20 -1.90 -2.34
CA LEU A 65 11.20 -0.96 -2.85
C LEU A 65 10.60 0.44 -2.83
N VAL A 66 11.23 1.33 -2.06
CA VAL A 66 10.76 2.71 -1.90
C VAL A 66 11.76 3.66 -2.55
N MET A 67 11.32 4.40 -3.56
CA MET A 67 12.15 5.36 -4.28
C MET A 67 12.03 6.76 -3.70
N THR A 68 12.58 6.98 -2.51
CA THR A 68 12.58 8.30 -1.86
C THR A 68 13.66 9.22 -2.46
N LYS A 69 13.23 10.38 -2.99
CA LYS A 69 14.13 11.50 -3.32
C LYS A 69 14.43 12.27 -2.03
N ARG A 70 15.57 12.03 -1.37
CA ARG A 70 16.05 12.91 -0.31
C ARG A 70 16.44 14.26 -0.92
N LYS A 71 15.85 15.37 -0.46
CA LYS A 71 16.35 16.72 -0.75
C LYS A 71 17.81 16.79 -0.27
N ARG A 72 18.72 17.15 -1.17
CA ARG A 72 20.08 17.58 -0.84
C ARG A 72 20.06 19.10 -0.66
#